data_AF-A0A7C5P034-F1
#
_entry.id   AF-A0A7C5P034-F1
#
_cell.length_a   1.000
_cell.length_b   1.000
_cell.length_c   1.000
_cell.angle_alpha   90.00
_cell.angle_beta   90.00
_cell.angle_gamma   90.00
#
_symmetry.space_group_name_H-M   'P 1'
#
loop_
_entity.id
_entity.type
_entity.pdbx_description
1 polymer ?
#
loop_
_entity_poly.entity_id
_entity_poly.type
_entity_poly.pdbx_seq_one_letter_code
_entity_poly.pdbx_strand_id
1 'polypeptide(L)'
;ESTHGDIDDALSEQYGKLVAKALDKDGRVVGYVIIASGDGFADKIELIIGLNPTLDEIKGIYVLSQKETPELGNKIVESDFRDQFRDMSVAAPVSASKKPKDNQIEAITGATISSTAVCNIINKGVIDFKKALLAEAESKCKKADNGNVEGGDSDGE
;
A
#
# COMPACT_ATOMS: atom_id res chain seq x y z
N GLU A 1 -8.01 -4.74 26.22
CA GLU A 1 -6.93 -4.40 25.27
C GLU A 1 -7.20 -5.08 23.94
N SER A 2 -7.67 -4.32 22.95
CA SER A 2 -7.70 -4.75 21.55
C SER A 2 -7.79 -3.48 20.72
N THR A 3 -6.66 -2.99 20.22
CA THR A 3 -6.63 -1.96 19.18
C THR A 3 -7.15 -2.61 17.90
N HIS A 4 -8.46 -2.59 17.71
CA HIS A 4 -9.05 -2.76 16.39
C HIS A 4 -8.53 -1.59 15.55
N GLY A 5 -7.66 -1.87 14.59
CA GLY A 5 -7.36 -0.88 13.56
C GLY A 5 -8.65 -0.60 12.82
N ASP A 6 -9.12 0.64 12.88
CA ASP A 6 -10.31 1.05 12.16
C ASP A 6 -10.05 0.84 10.67
N ILE A 7 -10.68 -0.19 10.12
CA ILE A 7 -10.78 -0.36 8.66
C ILE A 7 -11.70 0.77 8.22
N ASP A 8 -11.18 1.69 7.41
CA ASP A 8 -11.98 2.79 6.87
C ASP A 8 -12.88 2.19 5.78
N ASP A 9 -14.10 1.80 6.15
CA ASP A 9 -15.04 1.08 5.29
C ASP A 9 -15.25 1.77 3.92
N ALA A 10 -15.11 3.09 3.88
CA ALA A 10 -15.21 3.91 2.66
C ALA A 10 -14.08 3.64 1.64
N LEU A 11 -12.87 3.32 2.11
CA LEU A 11 -11.72 2.99 1.25
C LEU A 11 -11.84 1.56 0.67
N SER A 12 -12.45 0.64 1.42
CA SER A 12 -12.66 -0.75 0.98
C SER A 12 -13.71 -0.90 -0.12
N GLU A 13 -14.81 -0.14 -0.07
CA GLU A 13 -15.90 -0.22 -1.07
C GLU A 13 -15.48 0.31 -2.46
N GLN A 14 -14.54 1.25 -2.52
CA GLN A 14 -14.09 1.83 -3.80
C GLN A 14 -12.97 1.01 -4.47
N TYR A 15 -12.19 0.22 -3.73
CA TYR A 15 -10.94 -0.37 -4.24
C TYR A 15 -10.81 -1.89 -4.17
N GLY A 16 -11.75 -2.61 -3.53
CA GLY A 16 -11.68 -4.09 -3.45
C GLY A 16 -10.38 -4.63 -2.80
N LYS A 17 -9.61 -3.75 -2.16
CA LYS A 17 -8.33 -4.01 -1.50
C LYS A 17 -8.40 -3.29 -0.16
N LEU A 18 -8.31 -4.05 0.92
CA LEU A 18 -8.32 -3.49 2.28
C LEU A 18 -7.17 -2.49 2.42
N VAL A 19 -7.53 -1.27 2.82
CA VAL A 19 -6.60 -0.24 3.26
C VAL A 19 -6.94 0.07 4.71
N ALA A 20 -5.96 -0.01 5.59
CA ALA A 20 -6.13 0.32 7.01
C ALA A 20 -5.19 1.45 7.41
N LYS A 21 -5.69 2.39 8.22
CA LYS A 21 -4.87 3.39 8.90
C LYS A 21 -4.33 2.79 10.18
N ALA A 22 -3.02 2.93 10.40
CA ALA A 22 -2.43 2.62 11.70
C ALA A 22 -2.48 3.87 12.57
N LEU A 23 -3.12 3.77 13.74
CA LEU A 23 -3.25 4.86 14.71
C LEU A 23 -2.41 4.56 15.96
N ASP A 24 -1.80 5.59 16.54
CA ASP A 24 -1.23 5.49 17.89
C ASP A 24 -2.33 5.57 18.97
N LYS A 25 -1.90 5.48 20.24
CA LYS A 25 -2.80 5.56 21.40
C LYS A 25 -3.51 6.92 21.52
N ASP A 26 -2.99 7.95 20.87
CA ASP A 26 -3.54 9.31 20.86
C ASP A 26 -4.41 9.56 19.62
N GLY A 27 -4.64 8.54 18.78
CA GLY A 27 -5.43 8.65 17.55
C GLY A 27 -4.68 9.31 16.38
N ARG A 28 -3.35 9.46 16.46
CA ARG A 28 -2.54 10.02 15.36
C ARG A 28 -2.20 8.93 14.35
N VAL A 29 -2.25 9.29 13.07
CA VAL A 29 -1.84 8.37 11.99
C VAL A 29 -0.33 8.14 12.06
N VAL A 30 0.05 6.89 12.31
CA VAL A 30 1.45 6.43 12.35
C VAL A 30 1.84 5.59 11.14
N GLY A 31 0.89 5.30 10.25
CA GLY A 31 1.17 4.66 8.97
C GLY A 31 -0.07 4.14 8.26
N TYR A 32 0.16 3.44 7.17
CA TYR A 32 -0.88 2.83 6.36
C TYR A 32 -0.52 1.39 6.02
N VAL A 33 -1.53 0.54 5.94
CA VAL A 33 -1.40 -0.85 5.50
C VAL A 33 -2.26 -1.02 4.26
N ILE A 34 -1.66 -1.43 3.15
CA ILE A 34 -2.36 -1.65 1.88
C ILE A 34 -2.19 -3.09 1.43
N ILE A 35 -3.23 -3.65 0.82
CA ILE A 35 -3.14 -4.92 0.09
C ILE A 35 -2.90 -4.63 -1.39
N ALA A 36 -1.87 -5.23 -1.96
CA ALA A 36 -1.56 -5.14 -3.38
C ALA A 36 -1.39 -6.55 -3.96
N SER A 37 -1.63 -6.68 -5.26
CA SER A 37 -1.55 -7.96 -5.93
C SER A 37 -1.17 -7.77 -7.38
N GLY A 38 -0.51 -8.75 -7.96
CA GLY A 38 -0.16 -8.78 -9.38
C GLY A 38 0.37 -10.13 -9.79
N ASP A 39 0.68 -10.27 -11.08
CA ASP A 39 1.10 -11.55 -11.65
C ASP A 39 2.52 -11.88 -11.21
N GLY A 40 2.70 -13.07 -10.64
CA GLY A 40 3.99 -13.70 -10.39
C GLY A 40 4.51 -14.45 -11.61
N PHE A 41 5.44 -15.37 -11.40
CA PHE A 41 5.90 -16.27 -12.45
C PHE A 41 4.85 -17.33 -12.81
N ALA A 42 4.19 -17.92 -11.82
CA ALA A 42 3.27 -19.04 -12.01
C ALA A 42 1.81 -18.65 -11.79
N ASP A 43 1.54 -17.81 -10.79
CA ASP A 43 0.19 -17.32 -10.46
C ASP A 43 0.30 -15.94 -9.80
N LYS A 44 -0.84 -15.38 -9.41
CA LYS A 44 -0.95 -14.13 -8.68
C LYS A 44 -0.22 -14.19 -7.33
N ILE A 45 0.50 -13.13 -7.02
CA ILE A 45 1.07 -12.86 -5.70
C ILE A 45 0.23 -11.76 -5.05
N GLU A 46 -0.08 -11.92 -3.78
CA GLU A 46 -0.78 -10.95 -2.95
C GLU A 46 0.08 -10.56 -1.75
N LEU A 47 0.21 -9.26 -1.52
CA LEU A 47 1.09 -8.65 -0.54
C LEU A 47 0.31 -7.71 0.37
N ILE A 48 0.65 -7.71 1.65
CA ILE A 48 0.46 -6.58 2.54
C ILE A 48 1.71 -5.72 2.49
N ILE A 49 1.53 -4.41 2.37
CA ILE A 49 2.59 -3.41 2.38
C ILE A 49 2.28 -2.41 3.49
N GLY A 50 3.19 -2.28 4.45
CA GLY A 50 3.18 -1.24 5.46
C GLY A 50 3.95 -0.02 4.99
N LEU A 51 3.37 1.16 5.12
CA LEU A 51 3.94 2.44 4.72
C LEU A 51 3.97 3.40 5.91
N ASN A 52 4.95 4.30 5.89
CA ASN A 52 5.00 5.42 6.83
C ASN A 52 3.89 6.46 6.53
N PRO A 53 3.62 7.42 7.44
CA PRO A 53 2.54 8.41 7.25
C PRO A 53 2.67 9.27 5.99
N THR A 54 3.91 9.51 5.53
CA THR A 54 4.23 10.32 4.34
C THR A 54 4.20 9.53 3.03
N LEU A 55 3.96 8.21 3.10
CA LEU A 55 3.85 7.29 1.96
C LEU A 55 5.13 7.21 1.09
N ASP A 56 6.28 7.60 1.61
CA ASP A 56 7.55 7.62 0.89
C ASP A 56 8.54 6.54 1.35
N GLU A 57 8.16 5.76 2.37
CA GLU A 57 8.98 4.68 2.92
C GLU A 57 8.15 3.45 3.28
N ILE A 58 8.70 2.27 3.00
CA ILE A 58 8.14 0.97 3.38
C ILE A 58 8.56 0.64 4.80
N LYS A 59 7.59 0.32 5.67
CA LYS A 59 7.85 -0.19 7.02
C LYS A 59 7.95 -1.71 7.10
N GLY A 60 7.45 -2.40 6.08
CA GLY A 60 7.62 -3.83 5.90
C GLY A 60 6.62 -4.39 4.91
N ILE A 61 6.85 -5.63 4.48
CA ILE A 61 5.92 -6.37 3.63
C ILE A 61 5.62 -7.75 4.22
N TYR A 62 4.46 -8.28 3.85
CA TYR A 62 4.07 -9.65 4.14
C TYR A 62 3.42 -10.27 2.92
N VAL A 63 3.76 -11.52 2.60
CA VAL A 63 3.13 -12.25 1.48
C VAL A 63 1.88 -12.94 2.02
N LEU A 64 0.70 -12.49 1.58
CA LEU A 64 -0.58 -13.09 1.96
C LEU A 64 -0.81 -14.40 1.22
N SER A 65 -0.60 -14.41 -0.09
CA SER A 65 -0.81 -15.58 -0.93
C SER A 65 0.14 -15.56 -2.13
N GLN A 66 0.56 -16.74 -2.55
CA GLN A 66 1.40 -16.98 -3.72
C GLN A 66 1.26 -18.43 -4.18
N LYS A 67 1.50 -18.70 -5.46
CA LYS A 67 1.66 -20.08 -5.99
C LYS A 67 2.85 -20.19 -6.93
N GLU A 68 3.94 -19.54 -6.56
CA GLU A 68 5.19 -19.61 -7.29
C GLU A 68 5.81 -21.01 -7.24
N THR A 69 6.76 -21.25 -8.14
CA THR A 69 7.44 -22.55 -8.26
C THR A 69 8.09 -22.95 -6.93
N PRO A 70 7.81 -24.17 -6.42
CA PRO A 70 8.50 -24.71 -5.24
C PRO A 70 10.02 -24.67 -5.38
N GLU A 71 10.75 -24.56 -4.26
CA GLU A 71 12.22 -24.50 -4.15
C GLU A 71 12.92 -23.26 -4.74
N LEU A 72 12.20 -22.46 -5.54
CA LEU A 72 12.74 -21.28 -6.20
C LEU A 72 11.95 -20.03 -5.83
N GLY A 73 10.78 -19.85 -6.44
CA GLY A 73 9.98 -18.63 -6.32
C GLY A 73 9.21 -18.53 -5.02
N ASN A 74 8.91 -19.65 -4.37
CA ASN A 74 8.25 -19.67 -3.06
C ASN A 74 9.06 -18.96 -1.97
N LYS A 75 10.38 -18.79 -2.15
CA LYS A 75 11.27 -18.10 -1.20
C LYS A 75 10.95 -16.62 -0.98
N ILE A 76 10.03 -16.04 -1.76
CA ILE A 76 9.51 -14.69 -1.51
C ILE A 76 8.80 -14.55 -0.15
N VAL A 77 8.37 -15.67 0.46
CA VAL A 77 7.72 -15.66 1.78
C VAL A 77 8.73 -15.59 2.94
N GLU A 78 10.00 -15.88 2.67
CA GLU A 78 11.04 -15.93 3.70
C GLU A 78 11.37 -14.54 4.24
N SER A 79 11.72 -14.47 5.53
CA SER A 79 12.11 -13.21 6.19
C SER A 79 13.28 -12.55 5.48
N ASP A 80 14.30 -13.32 5.09
CA ASP A 80 15.52 -12.82 4.46
C ASP A 80 15.25 -12.08 3.14
N PHE A 81 14.18 -12.44 2.44
CA PHE A 81 13.72 -11.72 1.26
C PHE A 81 12.88 -10.50 1.64
N ARG A 82 11.89 -10.68 2.52
CA ARG A 82 10.92 -9.62 2.89
C ARG A 82 11.56 -8.47 3.67
N ASP A 83 12.52 -8.75 4.53
CA ASP A 83 13.16 -7.74 5.39
C ASP A 83 14.06 -6.79 4.59
N GLN A 84 14.46 -7.14 3.37
CA GLN A 84 15.18 -6.23 2.47
C GLN A 84 14.35 -5.00 2.09
N PHE A 85 13.03 -5.09 2.16
CA PHE A 85 12.12 -3.98 1.86
C PHE A 85 11.92 -3.03 3.04
N ARG A 86 12.42 -3.37 4.23
CA ARG A 86 12.26 -2.55 5.43
C ARG A 86 13.04 -1.24 5.29
N ASP A 87 12.37 -0.14 5.60
CA ASP A 87 12.87 1.23 5.52
C ASP A 87 13.38 1.63 4.12
N MET A 88 12.99 0.90 3.07
CA MET A 88 13.26 1.30 1.69
C MET A 88 12.38 2.47 1.27
N SER A 89 12.98 3.40 0.51
CA SER A 89 12.23 4.51 -0.08
C SER A 89 11.40 4.06 -1.27
N VAL A 90 10.17 4.57 -1.35
CA VAL A 90 9.28 4.45 -2.51
C VAL A 90 9.05 5.80 -3.21
N ALA A 91 9.97 6.74 -2.98
CA ALA A 91 10.09 7.94 -3.80
C ALA A 91 10.63 7.59 -5.20
N ALA A 92 11.48 6.57 -5.28
CA ALA A 92 11.90 5.92 -6.51
C ALA A 92 11.37 4.48 -6.56
N PRO A 93 11.18 3.90 -7.75
CA PRO A 93 10.77 2.50 -7.86
C PRO A 93 11.79 1.57 -7.19
N VAL A 94 11.29 0.61 -6.39
CA VAL A 94 12.12 -0.51 -5.92
C VAL A 94 12.31 -1.52 -7.04
N SER A 95 13.46 -2.18 -7.10
CA SER A 95 13.73 -3.21 -8.12
C SER A 95 14.62 -4.33 -7.58
N ALA A 96 14.60 -5.49 -8.24
CA ALA A 96 15.39 -6.65 -7.86
C ALA A 96 16.63 -6.80 -8.75
N SER A 97 17.77 -7.13 -8.16
CA SER A 97 19.04 -7.34 -8.88
C SER A 97 19.87 -8.44 -8.23
N LYS A 98 20.69 -9.15 -9.02
CA LYS A 98 21.65 -10.13 -8.47
C LYS A 98 22.79 -9.47 -7.67
N LYS A 99 23.01 -8.18 -7.90
CA LYS A 99 24.01 -7.36 -7.21
C LYS A 99 23.32 -6.02 -6.91
N PRO A 100 22.54 -5.95 -5.82
CA PRO A 100 21.73 -4.77 -5.54
C PRO A 100 22.62 -3.55 -5.33
N LYS A 101 22.12 -2.41 -5.80
CA LYS A 101 22.66 -1.08 -5.53
C LYS A 101 21.53 -0.15 -5.17
N ASP A 102 21.79 0.79 -4.25
CA ASP A 102 20.83 1.81 -3.86
C ASP A 102 19.47 1.19 -3.48
N ASN A 103 18.38 1.63 -4.14
CA ASN A 103 17.01 1.20 -3.89
C ASN A 103 16.66 -0.16 -4.54
N GLN A 104 17.58 -1.13 -4.44
CA GLN A 104 17.43 -2.47 -4.99
C GLN A 104 17.52 -3.54 -3.90
N ILE A 105 16.75 -4.59 -4.09
CA ILE A 105 16.83 -5.82 -3.29
C ILE A 105 17.59 -6.89 -4.06
N GLU A 106 18.18 -7.83 -3.32
CA GLU A 106 18.80 -9.02 -3.88
C GLU A 106 17.73 -9.95 -4.45
N ALA A 107 17.81 -10.21 -5.76
CA ALA A 107 16.93 -11.16 -6.42
C ALA A 107 17.25 -12.59 -5.97
N ILE A 108 16.21 -13.38 -5.70
CA ILE A 108 16.36 -14.81 -5.39
C ILE A 108 16.99 -15.51 -6.60
N THR A 109 18.11 -16.19 -6.36
CA THR A 109 18.83 -16.93 -7.41
C THR A 109 17.92 -18.01 -8.01
N GLY A 110 17.76 -17.98 -9.33
CA GLY A 110 16.87 -18.90 -10.06
C GLY A 110 15.38 -18.50 -10.04
N ALA A 111 15.01 -17.42 -9.34
CA ALA A 111 13.64 -16.90 -9.27
C ALA A 111 13.57 -15.38 -9.47
N THR A 112 14.31 -14.87 -10.47
CA THR A 112 14.35 -13.44 -10.80
C THR A 112 12.97 -12.87 -11.16
N ILE A 113 12.11 -13.66 -11.80
CA ILE A 113 10.76 -13.23 -12.21
C ILE A 113 9.90 -13.02 -10.96
N SER A 114 9.88 -13.97 -10.03
CA SER A 114 9.18 -13.85 -8.74
C SER A 114 9.66 -12.63 -7.93
N SER A 115 10.97 -12.42 -7.87
CA SER A 115 11.56 -11.27 -7.16
C SER A 115 11.14 -9.94 -7.79
N THR A 116 11.20 -9.85 -9.12
CA THR A 116 10.77 -8.67 -9.87
C THR A 116 9.26 -8.42 -9.73
N ALA A 117 8.46 -9.48 -9.71
CA ALA A 117 7.02 -9.38 -9.52
C ALA A 117 6.66 -8.72 -8.19
N VAL A 118 7.32 -9.10 -7.09
CA VAL A 118 7.12 -8.45 -5.78
C VAL A 118 7.43 -6.96 -5.85
N CYS A 119 8.58 -6.57 -6.43
CA CYS A 119 8.91 -5.15 -6.60
C CYS A 119 7.85 -4.39 -7.43
N ASN A 120 7.37 -4.99 -8.52
CA ASN A 120 6.35 -4.39 -9.38
C ASN A 120 5.02 -4.20 -8.64
N ILE A 121 4.60 -5.20 -7.85
CA ILE A 121 3.38 -5.14 -7.05
C ILE A 121 3.48 -4.01 -6.01
N ILE A 122 4.64 -3.88 -5.36
CA ILE A 122 4.89 -2.80 -4.39
C ILE A 122 4.80 -1.43 -5.06
N ASN A 123 5.56 -1.23 -6.14
CA ASN A 123 5.58 0.04 -6.86
C ASN A 123 4.18 0.45 -7.33
N LYS A 124 3.45 -0.50 -7.94
CA LYS A 124 2.08 -0.25 -8.40
C LYS A 124 1.12 0.02 -7.25
N GLY A 125 1.17 -0.78 -6.18
CA GLY A 125 0.32 -0.64 -5.01
C GLY A 125 0.46 0.73 -4.35
N VAL A 126 1.70 1.19 -4.16
CA VAL A 126 1.98 2.51 -3.58
C VAL A 126 1.46 3.64 -4.49
N ILE A 127 1.67 3.55 -5.81
CA ILE A 127 1.20 4.57 -6.76
C ILE A 127 -0.33 4.64 -6.76
N ASP A 128 -1.00 3.49 -6.84
CA ASP A 128 -2.46 3.42 -6.86
C ASP A 128 -3.04 3.98 -5.56
N PHE A 129 -2.43 3.66 -4.41
CA PHE A 129 -2.86 4.16 -3.11
C PHE A 129 -2.66 5.68 -2.97
N LYS A 130 -1.50 6.22 -3.37
CA LYS A 130 -1.26 7.67 -3.36
C LYS A 130 -2.31 8.43 -4.17
N LYS A 131 -2.65 7.91 -5.36
CA LYS A 131 -3.70 8.50 -6.21
C LYS A 131 -5.07 8.46 -5.56
N ALA A 132 -5.43 7.34 -4.94
CA ALA A 132 -6.69 7.19 -4.21
C ALA A 132 -6.80 8.22 -3.07
N LEU A 133 -5.76 8.33 -2.24
CA LEU A 133 -5.75 9.25 -1.11
C LEU A 133 -5.87 10.71 -1.53
N LEU A 134 -5.22 11.10 -2.63
CA LEU A 134 -5.34 12.43 -3.21
C LEU A 134 -6.78 12.71 -3.71
N ALA A 135 -7.39 11.75 -4.43
CA ALA A 135 -8.76 11.88 -4.93
C ALA A 135 -9.80 12.01 -3.79
N GLU A 136 -9.60 11.30 -2.68
CA GLU A 136 -10.45 11.45 -1.49
C GLU A 136 -10.33 12.82 -0.84
N ALA A 137 -9.09 13.34 -0.71
CA ALA A 137 -8.85 14.66 -0.15
C ALA A 137 -9.54 15.77 -0.97
N GLU A 138 -9.47 15.67 -2.31
CA GLU A 138 -10.16 16.59 -3.23
C GLU A 138 -11.69 16.49 -3.11
N SER A 139 -12.23 15.28 -2.96
CA SER A 139 -13.67 15.04 -2.83
C SER A 139 -14.25 15.58 -1.52
N LYS A 140 -13.48 15.53 -0.42
CA LYS A 140 -13.89 16.10 0.88
C LYS A 140 -13.85 17.63 0.87
N CYS A 141 -12.92 18.24 0.13
CA CYS A 141 -12.85 19.69 -0.03
C CYS A 141 -14.07 20.27 -0.77
N LYS A 142 -14.51 19.63 -1.87
CA LYS A 142 -15.70 20.08 -2.63
C LYS A 142 -17.02 19.97 -1.85
N LYS A 143 -17.13 19.02 -0.91
CA LYS A 143 -18.31 18.87 -0.06
C LYS A 143 -18.40 19.94 1.04
N ALA A 144 -17.27 20.50 1.47
CA ALA A 144 -17.24 21.56 2.47
C ALA A 144 -17.64 22.94 1.90
N ASP A 145 -17.46 23.17 0.60
CA ASP A 145 -17.80 24.43 -0.08
C ASP A 145 -19.30 24.54 -0.43
N ASN A 146 -19.96 23.41 -0.74
CA ASN A 146 -21.40 23.36 -1.07
C ASN A 146 -22.35 23.38 0.15
N GLY A 147 -21.82 23.58 1.36
CA GLY A 147 -22.57 23.48 2.63
C GLY A 147 -23.08 24.81 3.21
N ASN A 148 -22.95 25.94 2.52
CA ASN A 148 -23.44 27.23 3.02
C ASN A 148 -24.21 28.03 1.96
N VAL A 149 -25.39 27.54 1.58
CA VAL A 149 -26.44 28.35 0.97
C VAL A 149 -27.78 27.93 1.60
N GLU A 150 -28.02 28.35 2.85
CA GLU A 150 -29.40 28.53 3.30
C GLU A 150 -29.84 29.93 2.87
N GLY A 151 -30.60 29.97 1.79
CA GLY A 151 -31.42 31.11 1.43
C GLY A 151 -32.64 31.21 2.35
N GLY A 152 -33.02 32.44 2.66
CA GLY A 152 -34.31 32.79 3.25
C GLY A 152 -34.74 34.14 2.67
N ASP A 153 -35.46 34.09 1.55
CA ASP A 153 -36.10 35.21 0.87
C ASP A 153 -37.34 35.73 1.65
N SER A 154 -37.57 37.03 1.48
CA SER A 154 -38.86 37.73 1.28
C SER A 154 -39.87 37.97 2.43
N ASP A 155 -40.18 39.27 2.54
CA ASP A 155 -41.48 39.96 2.66
C ASP A 155 -42.32 39.92 3.94
N GLY A 156 -42.72 41.12 4.39
CA GLY A 156 -43.83 41.32 5.32
C GLY A 156 -44.00 42.74 5.86
N GLU A 157 -44.74 43.57 5.11
CA GLU A 157 -45.50 44.80 5.48
C GLU A 157 -44.77 46.09 5.93
#